data_AF-A0AAU6WQQ3-F1
#
_entry.id   AF-A0AAU6WQQ3-F1
#
_cell.length_a   1.000
_cell.length_b   1.000
_cell.length_c   1.000
_cell.angle_alpha   90.00
_cell.angle_beta   90.00
_cell.angle_gamma   90.00
#
_symmetry.space_group_name_H-M   'P 1'
#
loop_
_entity.id
_entity.type
_entity.pdbx_description
1 polymer ?
#
loop_
_entity_poly.entity_id
_entity_poly.type
_entity_poly.pdbx_seq_one_letter_code
_entity_poly.pdbx_strand_id
1 'polypeptide(L)'
;MHRHKKDIESYFKLPAGDLENHYPAIYQNLLDINAIIDEHTDELQEVIQRSKEVDYADNSYRLIINPTMNCNFKCWYCYESHIVGSKMSTSGVEKIFKFIDKTLQINPNLKSFDLSFFGGEPLMYYSKVTEPIINYYRTKYEEYPAIHFSISFTTNGYLLNEKMVHHLIYENDEKFFQITLDGSREEHNKVRVAQKEEGSYDKIISSIKRLLKEKINVLIRINYTAENIESTKYIADDIIDIPEEDRKYLSISFHQVWQDIEVNNIEDKVKEVMDVYKKHKFIPQGEEIQLLEGLANPCYADKKMKQLLITTEMYLNVLREILQMTINTDP
;
A
#
# COMPACT_ATOMS: atom_id res chain seq x y z
N MET A 1 -41.56 -16.51 12.51
CA MET A 1 -40.66 -17.37 13.30
C MET A 1 -39.61 -16.48 13.97
N HIS A 2 -39.85 -16.06 15.20
CA HIS A 2 -38.90 -15.27 15.98
C HIS A 2 -37.69 -16.15 16.35
N ARG A 3 -36.54 -15.91 15.72
CA ARG A 3 -35.27 -16.40 16.28
C ARG A 3 -35.00 -15.58 17.54
N HIS A 4 -35.06 -16.22 18.70
CA HIS A 4 -34.56 -15.65 19.95
C HIS A 4 -33.13 -15.15 19.69
N LYS A 5 -32.91 -13.83 19.77
CA LYS A 5 -31.58 -13.28 20.05
C LYS A 5 -31.21 -13.83 21.42
N LYS A 6 -30.55 -14.99 21.48
CA LYS A 6 -29.91 -15.45 22.71
C LYS A 6 -28.93 -14.37 23.12
N ASP A 7 -28.94 -14.03 24.40
CA ASP A 7 -28.11 -13.01 24.98
C ASP A 7 -26.63 -13.39 24.79
N ILE A 8 -25.97 -12.80 23.80
CA ILE A 8 -24.60 -13.16 23.39
C ILE A 8 -23.62 -12.95 24.54
N GLU A 9 -23.88 -11.98 25.41
CA GLU A 9 -23.06 -11.67 26.60
C GLU A 9 -23.02 -12.82 27.60
N SER A 10 -24.02 -13.70 27.61
CA SER A 10 -24.04 -14.86 28.50
C SER A 10 -22.96 -15.89 28.15
N TYR A 11 -22.52 -15.98 26.88
CA TYR A 11 -21.46 -16.90 26.46
C TYR A 11 -20.08 -16.47 26.93
N PHE A 12 -19.80 -15.16 26.99
CA PHE A 12 -18.51 -14.61 27.42
C PHE A 12 -18.24 -14.74 28.93
N LYS A 13 -19.27 -15.12 29.71
CA LYS A 13 -19.16 -15.32 31.17
C LYS A 13 -18.96 -16.79 31.55
N LEU A 14 -19.00 -17.70 30.58
CA LEU A 14 -18.83 -19.13 30.82
C LEU A 14 -17.35 -19.53 30.74
N PRO A 15 -16.84 -20.34 31.68
CA PRO A 15 -15.56 -21.01 31.52
C PRO A 15 -15.49 -21.83 30.22
N ALA A 16 -14.30 -21.96 29.64
CA ALA A 16 -14.10 -22.69 28.37
C ALA A 16 -14.62 -24.14 28.43
N GLY A 17 -14.42 -24.85 29.55
CA GLY A 17 -14.96 -26.20 29.75
C GLY A 17 -16.49 -26.27 29.82
N ASP A 18 -17.17 -25.19 30.25
CA ASP A 18 -18.64 -25.14 30.23
C ASP A 18 -19.18 -24.86 28.82
N LEU A 19 -18.42 -24.12 28.01
CA LEU A 19 -18.71 -23.90 26.58
C LEU A 19 -18.60 -25.19 25.77
N GLU A 20 -17.58 -26.02 26.04
CA GLU A 20 -17.42 -27.34 25.40
C GLU A 20 -18.66 -28.21 25.63
N ASN A 21 -19.13 -28.27 26.89
CA ASN A 21 -20.24 -29.13 27.28
C ASN A 21 -21.61 -28.63 26.80
N HIS A 22 -21.88 -27.33 26.90
CA HIS A 22 -23.21 -26.77 26.60
C HIS A 22 -23.35 -26.31 25.14
N TYR A 23 -22.23 -25.95 24.49
CA TYR A 23 -22.21 -25.36 23.15
C TYR A 23 -21.01 -25.85 22.31
N PRO A 24 -20.91 -27.17 22.04
CA PRO A 24 -19.73 -27.78 21.40
C PRO A 24 -19.41 -27.20 20.02
N ALA A 25 -20.43 -26.82 19.23
CA ALA A 25 -20.21 -26.18 17.94
C ALA A 25 -19.60 -24.76 18.05
N ILE A 26 -19.95 -24.01 19.10
CA ILE A 26 -19.36 -22.69 19.36
C ILE A 26 -17.94 -22.88 19.87
N TYR A 27 -17.74 -23.82 20.79
CA TYR A 27 -16.42 -24.17 21.30
C TYR A 27 -15.45 -24.58 20.17
N GLN A 28 -15.88 -25.45 19.26
CA GLN A 28 -15.05 -25.84 18.10
C GLN A 28 -14.72 -24.65 17.20
N ASN A 29 -15.70 -23.78 16.89
CA ASN A 29 -15.43 -22.58 16.10
C ASN A 29 -14.43 -21.65 16.79
N LEU A 30 -14.48 -21.54 18.13
CA LEU A 30 -13.54 -20.73 18.90
C LEU A 30 -12.13 -21.34 18.92
N LEU A 31 -12.02 -22.68 18.95
CA LEU A 31 -10.75 -23.38 18.76
C LEU A 31 -10.20 -23.14 17.35
N ASP A 32 -11.03 -23.27 16.31
CA ASP A 32 -10.62 -23.14 14.91
C ASP A 32 -10.09 -21.74 14.57
N ILE A 33 -10.61 -20.70 15.23
CA ILE A 33 -10.12 -19.32 15.08
C ILE A 33 -9.04 -18.94 16.12
N ASN A 34 -8.56 -19.89 16.94
CA ASN A 34 -7.63 -19.67 18.06
C ASN A 34 -8.11 -18.62 19.08
N ALA A 35 -9.42 -18.46 19.26
CA ALA A 35 -10.00 -17.66 20.35
C ALA A 35 -10.03 -18.43 21.69
N ILE A 36 -9.93 -19.75 21.63
CA ILE A 36 -9.61 -20.63 22.77
C ILE A 36 -8.35 -21.40 22.38
N ILE A 37 -7.40 -21.49 23.29
CA ILE A 37 -6.17 -22.26 23.12
C ILE A 37 -5.84 -23.02 24.41
N ASP A 38 -4.87 -23.92 24.33
CA ASP A 38 -4.38 -24.66 25.49
C ASP A 38 -3.71 -23.72 26.51
N GLU A 39 -4.00 -23.89 27.80
CA GLU A 39 -3.49 -23.04 28.90
C GLU A 39 -1.96 -23.05 29.04
N HIS A 40 -1.29 -24.06 28.48
CA HIS A 40 0.17 -24.16 28.46
C HIS A 40 0.79 -23.53 27.20
N THR A 41 -0.03 -22.98 26.31
CA THR A 41 0.45 -22.26 25.13
C THR A 41 1.02 -20.90 25.54
N ASP A 42 2.28 -20.66 25.20
CA ASP A 42 2.90 -19.35 25.32
C ASP A 42 2.53 -18.48 24.11
N GLU A 43 1.35 -17.85 24.17
CA GLU A 43 0.82 -16.96 23.13
C GLU A 43 1.84 -15.90 22.69
N LEU A 44 2.56 -15.32 23.66
CA LEU A 44 3.52 -14.27 23.42
C LEU A 44 4.68 -14.79 22.57
N GLN A 45 5.21 -15.98 22.88
CA GLN A 45 6.27 -16.59 22.05
C GLN A 45 5.78 -16.95 20.66
N GLU A 46 4.55 -17.42 20.50
CA GLU A 46 3.98 -17.73 19.18
C GLU A 46 3.84 -16.46 18.33
N VAL A 47 3.34 -15.36 18.90
CA VAL A 47 3.25 -14.07 18.22
C VAL A 47 4.64 -13.54 17.84
N ILE A 48 5.62 -13.63 18.74
CA ILE A 48 7.01 -13.25 18.46
C ILE A 48 7.60 -14.10 17.34
N GLN A 49 7.33 -15.40 17.33
CA GLN A 49 7.84 -16.33 16.32
C GLN A 49 7.21 -16.04 14.94
N ARG A 50 5.89 -15.83 14.88
CA ARG A 50 5.19 -15.42 13.64
C ARG A 50 5.71 -14.08 13.12
N SER A 51 5.93 -13.09 14.00
CA SER A 51 6.57 -11.82 13.62
C SER A 51 7.95 -12.06 13.01
N LYS A 52 8.80 -12.87 13.66
CA LYS A 52 10.12 -13.21 13.12
C LYS A 52 10.05 -13.94 11.78
N GLU A 53 9.11 -14.84 11.57
CA GLU A 53 8.95 -15.52 10.28
C GLU A 53 8.62 -14.52 9.16
N VAL A 54 7.77 -13.53 9.44
CA VAL A 54 7.43 -12.46 8.51
C VAL A 54 8.62 -11.51 8.30
N ASP A 55 9.28 -11.09 9.37
CA ASP A 55 10.39 -10.13 9.35
C ASP A 55 11.65 -10.68 8.67
N TYR A 56 11.82 -12.01 8.68
CA TYR A 56 12.99 -12.72 8.16
C TYR A 56 12.71 -13.53 6.88
N ALA A 57 11.50 -13.44 6.32
CA ALA A 57 11.14 -14.17 5.10
C ALA A 57 12.09 -13.81 3.92
N ASP A 58 12.71 -14.82 3.32
CA ASP A 58 13.65 -14.67 2.19
C ASP A 58 12.99 -14.90 0.83
N ASN A 59 11.66 -14.93 0.76
CA ASN A 59 10.91 -15.28 -0.44
C ASN A 59 10.31 -14.07 -1.18
N SER A 60 10.38 -12.86 -0.62
CA SER A 60 9.81 -11.64 -1.25
C SER A 60 10.80 -10.50 -1.26
N TYR A 61 10.96 -9.77 -2.36
CA TYR A 61 11.83 -8.60 -2.45
C TYR A 61 11.06 -7.39 -2.98
N ARG A 62 11.23 -6.21 -2.38
CA ARG A 62 10.65 -4.95 -2.87
C ARG A 62 11.77 -3.95 -3.16
N LEU A 63 11.87 -3.50 -4.41
CA LEU A 63 12.80 -2.44 -4.82
C LEU A 63 12.03 -1.13 -4.95
N ILE A 64 12.33 -0.14 -4.11
CA ILE A 64 11.69 1.17 -4.14
C ILE A 64 12.60 2.17 -4.85
N ILE A 65 12.11 2.76 -5.93
CA ILE A 65 12.86 3.70 -6.76
C ILE A 65 12.26 5.07 -6.58
N ASN A 66 13.11 6.06 -6.29
CA ASN A 66 12.75 7.47 -6.34
C ASN A 66 13.35 8.08 -7.62
N PRO A 67 12.56 8.19 -8.71
CA PRO A 67 13.06 8.77 -9.97
C PRO A 67 13.51 10.23 -9.81
N THR A 68 12.96 10.91 -8.81
CA THR A 68 13.16 12.33 -8.54
C THR A 68 12.73 12.68 -7.13
N MET A 69 13.41 13.66 -6.53
CA MET A 69 12.98 14.31 -5.29
C MET A 69 12.14 15.58 -5.56
N ASN A 70 11.82 15.85 -6.82
CA ASN A 70 10.98 16.96 -7.26
C ASN A 70 9.51 16.49 -7.40
N CYS A 71 8.57 17.39 -7.15
CA CYS A 71 7.13 17.12 -7.27
C CYS A 71 6.44 18.29 -7.97
N ASN A 72 5.36 18.02 -8.70
CA ASN A 72 4.50 19.05 -9.29
C ASN A 72 3.54 19.71 -8.28
N PHE A 73 3.50 19.22 -7.04
CA PHE A 73 2.79 19.82 -5.92
C PHE A 73 3.75 20.19 -4.78
N LYS A 74 3.27 21.04 -3.87
CA LYS A 74 3.99 21.50 -2.67
C LYS A 74 3.09 21.40 -1.43
N CYS A 75 2.61 20.19 -1.14
CA CYS A 75 1.70 19.98 -0.02
C CYS A 75 2.37 20.43 1.29
N TRP A 76 1.65 21.16 2.14
CA TRP A 76 2.20 21.73 3.36
C TRP A 76 2.74 20.68 4.35
N TYR A 77 2.16 19.46 4.32
CA TYR A 77 2.57 18.34 5.16
C TYR A 77 3.65 17.44 4.55
N CYS A 78 4.13 17.77 3.34
CA CYS A 78 5.11 16.94 2.66
C CYS A 78 6.46 16.99 3.40
N TYR A 79 7.04 15.82 3.66
CA TYR A 79 8.36 15.73 4.29
C TYR A 79 9.51 15.86 3.27
N GLU A 80 9.22 15.79 1.97
CA GLU A 80 10.22 15.84 0.91
C GLU A 80 10.72 17.27 0.67
N SER A 81 12.03 17.43 0.43
CA SER A 81 12.65 18.76 0.25
C SER A 81 12.37 19.40 -1.13
N HIS A 82 11.62 18.74 -2.01
CA HIS A 82 11.23 19.23 -3.35
C HIS A 82 12.40 19.82 -4.17
N ILE A 83 13.46 19.04 -4.37
CA ILE A 83 14.68 19.48 -5.06
C ILE A 83 14.39 19.72 -6.54
N VAL A 84 14.18 20.97 -6.94
CA VAL A 84 13.83 21.35 -8.30
C VAL A 84 14.89 20.85 -9.29
N GLY A 85 14.44 20.14 -10.33
CA GLY A 85 15.33 19.58 -11.35
C GLY A 85 16.07 18.30 -10.92
N SER A 86 15.90 17.84 -9.69
CA SER A 86 16.34 16.50 -9.28
C SER A 86 15.74 15.47 -10.22
N LYS A 87 16.58 14.63 -10.82
CA LYS A 87 16.16 13.57 -11.73
C LYS A 87 17.24 12.51 -11.75
N MET A 88 16.84 11.25 -11.71
CA MET A 88 17.76 10.15 -11.90
C MET A 88 18.47 10.26 -13.26
N SER A 89 19.78 10.13 -13.24
CA SER A 89 20.61 10.15 -14.45
C SER A 89 20.44 8.85 -15.23
N THR A 90 20.80 8.87 -16.51
CA THR A 90 20.86 7.65 -17.34
C THR A 90 21.76 6.59 -16.73
N SER A 91 22.91 7.00 -16.17
CA SER A 91 23.82 6.07 -15.48
C SER A 91 23.22 5.52 -14.17
N GLY A 92 22.30 6.25 -13.53
CA GLY A 92 21.50 5.73 -12.41
C GLY A 92 20.55 4.62 -12.87
N VAL A 93 19.84 4.84 -13.98
CA VAL A 93 18.95 3.84 -14.59
C VAL A 93 19.72 2.57 -14.96
N GLU A 94 20.88 2.67 -15.61
CA GLU A 94 21.73 1.52 -15.95
C GLU A 94 22.21 0.73 -14.73
N LYS A 95 22.43 1.41 -13.60
CA LYS A 95 22.79 0.74 -12.34
C LYS A 95 21.61 -0.03 -11.75
N ILE A 96 20.40 0.49 -11.88
CA ILE A 96 19.18 -0.23 -11.48
C ILE A 96 19.02 -1.51 -12.27
N PHE A 97 19.33 -1.48 -13.57
CA PHE A 97 19.31 -2.69 -14.41
C PHE A 97 20.23 -3.78 -13.83
N LYS A 98 21.49 -3.42 -13.57
CA LYS A 98 22.47 -4.32 -12.95
C LYS A 98 22.04 -4.78 -11.55
N PHE A 99 21.36 -3.93 -10.81
CA PHE A 99 20.85 -4.27 -9.48
C PHE A 99 19.72 -5.30 -9.56
N ILE A 100 18.78 -5.15 -10.49
CA ILE A 100 17.70 -6.12 -10.74
C ILE A 100 18.31 -7.49 -11.09
N ASP A 101 19.26 -7.53 -12.04
CA ASP A 101 19.97 -8.76 -12.42
C ASP A 101 20.62 -9.42 -11.21
N LYS A 102 21.38 -8.64 -10.43
CA LYS A 102 22.09 -9.16 -9.26
C LYS A 102 21.13 -9.68 -8.19
N THR A 103 20.06 -8.96 -7.90
CA THR A 103 19.05 -9.37 -6.92
C THR A 103 18.44 -10.72 -7.31
N LEU A 104 18.08 -10.91 -8.58
CA LEU A 104 17.54 -12.17 -9.07
C LEU A 104 18.56 -13.32 -8.98
N GLN A 105 19.83 -13.06 -9.29
CA GLN A 105 20.89 -14.06 -9.26
C GLN A 105 21.24 -14.57 -7.84
N ILE A 106 21.29 -13.68 -6.86
CA ILE A 106 21.73 -14.03 -5.50
C ILE A 106 20.60 -14.46 -4.56
N ASN A 107 19.34 -14.41 -5.01
CA ASN A 107 18.17 -14.82 -4.22
C ASN A 107 17.46 -16.01 -4.89
N PRO A 108 18.02 -17.24 -4.82
CA PRO A 108 17.43 -18.42 -5.48
C PRO A 108 16.06 -18.83 -4.90
N ASN A 109 15.74 -18.43 -3.67
CA ASN A 109 14.45 -18.70 -3.01
C ASN A 109 13.39 -17.63 -3.28
N LEU A 110 13.69 -16.61 -4.09
CA LEU A 110 12.77 -15.52 -4.36
C LEU A 110 11.51 -16.05 -5.07
N LYS A 111 10.35 -15.77 -4.49
CA LYS A 111 9.03 -16.12 -5.01
C LYS A 111 8.25 -14.89 -5.46
N SER A 112 8.55 -13.71 -4.93
CA SER A 112 7.94 -12.46 -5.38
C SER A 112 8.96 -11.32 -5.46
N PHE A 113 8.84 -10.50 -6.50
CA PHE A 113 9.60 -9.28 -6.67
C PHE A 113 8.61 -8.15 -6.96
N ASP A 114 8.59 -7.11 -6.14
CA ASP A 114 7.84 -5.87 -6.36
C ASP A 114 8.79 -4.74 -6.75
N LEU A 115 8.55 -4.14 -7.90
CA LEU A 115 9.20 -2.93 -8.37
C LEU A 115 8.31 -1.73 -8.04
N SER A 116 8.67 -1.00 -7.00
CA SER A 116 7.89 0.12 -6.48
C SER A 116 8.49 1.47 -6.86
N PHE A 117 7.65 2.43 -7.22
CA PHE A 117 8.04 3.80 -7.53
C PHE A 117 7.46 4.78 -6.52
N PHE A 118 8.34 5.59 -5.94
CA PHE A 118 8.04 6.59 -4.90
C PHE A 118 8.83 7.89 -5.18
N GLY A 119 8.89 8.81 -4.21
CA GLY A 119 9.72 10.01 -4.20
C GLY A 119 8.87 11.28 -4.17
N GLY A 120 9.34 12.33 -4.84
CA GLY A 120 8.53 13.55 -5.01
C GLY A 120 7.28 13.28 -5.86
N GLU A 121 7.44 13.09 -7.16
CA GLU A 121 6.40 12.52 -8.03
C GLU A 121 7.03 11.56 -9.05
N PRO A 122 6.83 10.23 -8.90
CA PRO A 122 7.48 9.24 -9.76
C PRO A 122 7.10 9.32 -11.23
N LEU A 123 5.94 9.91 -11.57
CA LEU A 123 5.47 10.04 -12.95
C LEU A 123 6.07 11.25 -13.69
N MET A 124 6.77 12.15 -13.00
CA MET A 124 7.27 13.40 -13.60
C MET A 124 8.32 13.19 -14.69
N TYR A 125 9.12 12.12 -14.59
CA TYR A 125 10.11 11.72 -15.59
C TYR A 125 9.86 10.33 -16.16
N TYR A 126 8.58 9.97 -16.31
CA TYR A 126 8.16 8.62 -16.70
C TYR A 126 8.93 8.06 -17.90
N SER A 127 8.92 8.76 -19.03
CA SER A 127 9.56 8.27 -20.27
C SER A 127 11.08 8.21 -20.24
N LYS A 128 11.73 8.93 -19.30
CA LYS A 128 13.19 9.01 -19.21
C LYS A 128 13.77 8.10 -18.15
N VAL A 129 12.98 7.70 -17.16
CA VAL A 129 13.45 6.96 -15.98
C VAL A 129 12.54 5.76 -15.73
N THR A 130 11.28 5.98 -15.40
CA THR A 130 10.35 4.93 -14.96
C THR A 130 10.06 3.90 -16.05
N GLU A 131 9.71 4.33 -17.26
CA GLU A 131 9.41 3.46 -18.41
C GLU A 131 10.60 2.57 -18.80
N PRO A 132 11.84 3.09 -18.99
CA PRO A 132 13.02 2.24 -19.22
C PRO A 132 13.25 1.18 -18.15
N ILE A 133 13.04 1.50 -16.87
CA ILE A 133 13.21 0.55 -15.76
C ILE A 133 12.15 -0.55 -15.80
N ILE A 134 10.89 -0.19 -16.03
CA ILE A 134 9.80 -1.15 -16.17
C ILE A 134 10.06 -2.08 -17.35
N ASN A 135 10.47 -1.53 -18.50
CA ASN A 135 10.76 -2.31 -19.69
C ASN A 135 11.90 -3.30 -19.46
N TYR A 136 12.97 -2.88 -18.79
CA TYR A 136 14.06 -3.77 -18.45
C TYR A 136 13.64 -4.84 -17.43
N TYR A 137 12.88 -4.46 -16.41
CA TYR A 137 12.35 -5.39 -15.41
C TYR A 137 11.50 -6.50 -16.05
N ARG A 138 10.68 -6.16 -17.05
CA ARG A 138 9.87 -7.11 -17.82
C ARG A 138 10.68 -8.10 -18.64
N THR A 139 11.91 -7.79 -19.03
CA THR A 139 12.73 -8.78 -19.76
C THR A 139 13.09 -9.98 -18.89
N LYS A 140 12.96 -9.86 -17.56
CA LYS A 140 13.28 -10.92 -16.59
C LYS A 140 12.18 -11.95 -16.41
N TYR A 141 10.97 -11.70 -16.92
CA TYR A 141 9.83 -12.55 -16.61
C TYR A 141 9.97 -13.95 -17.23
N GLU A 142 10.48 -14.03 -18.45
CA GLU A 142 10.75 -15.30 -19.13
C GLU A 142 11.98 -16.02 -18.55
N GLU A 143 12.96 -15.25 -18.06
CA GLU A 143 14.17 -15.80 -17.42
C GLU A 143 13.84 -16.43 -16.04
N TYR A 144 12.82 -15.92 -15.34
CA TYR A 144 12.47 -16.32 -13.97
C TYR A 144 10.96 -16.60 -13.80
N PRO A 145 10.38 -17.60 -14.47
CA PRO A 145 8.93 -17.81 -14.53
C PRO A 145 8.28 -18.27 -13.21
N ALA A 146 9.09 -18.68 -12.22
CA ALA A 146 8.59 -19.07 -10.90
C ALA A 146 8.43 -17.87 -9.94
N ILE A 147 8.85 -16.67 -10.35
CA ILE A 147 8.75 -15.45 -9.55
C ILE A 147 7.51 -14.67 -9.95
N HIS A 148 6.72 -14.30 -8.95
CA HIS A 148 5.63 -13.35 -9.11
C HIS A 148 6.18 -11.92 -9.21
N PHE A 149 6.06 -11.30 -10.38
CA PHE A 149 6.50 -9.94 -10.63
C PHE A 149 5.34 -8.96 -10.46
N SER A 150 5.61 -7.84 -9.78
CA SER A 150 4.61 -6.79 -9.55
C SER A 150 5.24 -5.40 -9.68
N ILE A 151 4.42 -4.43 -10.06
CA ILE A 151 4.82 -3.03 -10.17
C ILE A 151 3.86 -2.17 -9.35
N SER A 152 4.41 -1.39 -8.43
CA SER A 152 3.63 -0.51 -7.57
C SER A 152 4.04 0.96 -7.70
N PHE A 153 3.09 1.86 -7.50
CA PHE A 153 3.31 3.30 -7.53
C PHE A 153 2.67 3.95 -6.31
N THR A 154 3.41 4.82 -5.63
CA THR A 154 2.79 5.86 -4.80
C THR A 154 2.92 7.19 -5.52
N THR A 155 1.80 7.72 -5.97
CA THR A 155 1.75 8.92 -6.83
C THR A 155 0.63 9.84 -6.38
N ASN A 156 0.74 11.12 -6.73
CA ASN A 156 -0.40 12.03 -6.61
C ASN A 156 -1.46 11.79 -7.71
N GLY A 157 -1.16 11.01 -8.75
CA GLY A 157 -2.10 10.65 -9.82
C GLY A 157 -2.38 11.75 -10.86
N TYR A 158 -1.88 12.97 -10.66
CA TYR A 158 -2.17 14.12 -11.53
C TYR A 158 -1.52 14.02 -12.92
N LEU A 159 -0.38 13.33 -13.04
CA LEU A 159 0.37 13.21 -14.30
C LEU A 159 0.00 11.96 -15.12
N LEU A 160 -0.80 11.05 -14.55
CA LEU A 160 -1.32 9.89 -15.27
C LEU A 160 -2.08 10.33 -16.52
N ASN A 161 -1.87 9.58 -17.60
CA ASN A 161 -2.51 9.81 -18.88
C ASN A 161 -2.64 8.47 -19.63
N GLU A 162 -3.40 8.49 -20.73
CA GLU A 162 -3.68 7.31 -21.55
C GLU A 162 -2.42 6.58 -22.00
N LYS A 163 -1.41 7.30 -22.48
CA LYS A 163 -0.17 6.67 -22.94
C LYS A 163 0.53 5.89 -21.83
N MET A 164 0.58 6.45 -20.61
CA MET A 164 1.18 5.77 -19.46
C MET A 164 0.37 4.54 -19.05
N VAL A 165 -0.96 4.66 -18.99
CA VAL A 165 -1.84 3.53 -18.64
C VAL A 165 -1.70 2.42 -19.66
N HIS A 166 -1.76 2.73 -20.96
CA HIS A 166 -1.58 1.75 -22.04
C HIS A 166 -0.22 1.03 -21.96
N HIS A 167 0.86 1.74 -21.63
CA HIS A 167 2.18 1.13 -21.42
C HIS A 167 2.19 0.15 -20.23
N LEU A 168 1.36 0.38 -19.20
CA LEU A 168 1.28 -0.48 -18.03
C LEU A 168 0.40 -1.71 -18.25
N ILE A 169 -0.49 -1.73 -19.24
CA ILE A 169 -1.30 -2.90 -19.59
C ILE A 169 -0.38 -3.99 -20.15
N TYR A 170 -0.14 -5.02 -19.36
CA TYR A 170 0.72 -6.17 -19.68
C TYR A 170 0.26 -7.37 -18.84
N GLU A 171 0.21 -8.58 -19.38
CA GLU A 171 -0.50 -9.68 -18.69
C GLU A 171 0.31 -10.35 -17.58
N ASN A 172 1.64 -10.25 -17.63
CA ASN A 172 2.54 -11.05 -16.77
C ASN A 172 3.01 -10.33 -15.50
N ASP A 173 2.50 -9.13 -15.20
CA ASP A 173 2.78 -8.40 -13.95
C ASP A 173 1.50 -7.87 -13.31
N GLU A 174 1.43 -7.89 -11.99
CA GLU A 174 0.38 -7.19 -11.25
C GLU A 174 0.72 -5.70 -11.11
N LYS A 175 -0.29 -4.83 -11.15
CA LYS A 175 -0.11 -3.39 -10.91
C LYS A 175 -0.93 -2.92 -9.75
N PHE A 176 -0.32 -2.03 -8.98
CA PHE A 176 -0.94 -1.38 -7.85
C PHE A 176 -0.60 0.11 -7.81
N PHE A 177 -1.60 0.95 -7.61
CA PHE A 177 -1.44 2.40 -7.47
C PHE A 177 -2.00 2.85 -6.13
N GLN A 178 -1.15 3.40 -5.27
CA GLN A 178 -1.59 4.22 -4.14
C GLN A 178 -1.68 5.68 -4.59
N ILE A 179 -2.90 6.21 -4.63
CA ILE A 179 -3.19 7.59 -5.05
C ILE A 179 -3.75 8.36 -3.85
N THR A 180 -3.22 9.56 -3.63
CA THR A 180 -3.57 10.38 -2.45
C THR A 180 -4.62 11.43 -2.76
N LEU A 181 -5.61 11.58 -1.88
CA LEU A 181 -6.60 12.67 -1.87
C LEU A 181 -6.60 13.36 -0.49
N ASP A 182 -6.87 14.66 -0.45
CA ASP A 182 -6.71 15.54 0.72
C ASP A 182 -8.01 16.27 1.07
N GLY A 183 -9.04 15.51 1.49
CA GLY A 183 -10.37 16.06 1.76
C GLY A 183 -11.23 16.18 0.52
N SER A 184 -12.33 16.92 0.67
CA SER A 184 -13.23 17.32 -0.41
C SER A 184 -12.49 17.96 -1.58
N ARG A 185 -13.15 18.01 -2.74
CA ARG A 185 -12.68 18.70 -3.94
C ARG A 185 -12.09 20.09 -3.67
N GLU A 186 -12.77 20.91 -2.89
CA GLU A 186 -12.35 22.28 -2.57
C GLU A 186 -11.09 22.31 -1.69
N GLU A 187 -11.02 21.46 -0.68
CA GLU A 187 -9.87 21.39 0.23
C GLU A 187 -8.66 20.75 -0.43
N HIS A 188 -8.87 19.69 -1.19
CA HIS A 188 -7.84 19.06 -1.99
C HIS A 188 -7.18 20.08 -2.92
N ASN A 189 -7.97 20.89 -3.63
CA ASN A 189 -7.45 21.90 -4.53
C ASN A 189 -6.68 23.03 -3.82
N LYS A 190 -6.96 23.31 -2.52
CA LYS A 190 -6.17 24.24 -1.71
C LYS A 190 -4.82 23.67 -1.31
N VAL A 191 -4.77 22.38 -0.99
CA VAL A 191 -3.52 21.68 -0.60
C VAL A 191 -2.66 21.38 -1.82
N ARG A 192 -3.27 20.87 -2.89
CA ARG A 192 -2.63 20.45 -4.13
C ARG A 192 -2.92 21.43 -5.25
N VAL A 193 -2.39 22.64 -5.10
CA VAL A 193 -2.54 23.69 -6.10
C VAL A 193 -1.83 23.26 -7.41
N ALA A 194 -2.61 22.98 -8.45
CA ALA A 194 -2.07 22.76 -9.78
C ALA A 194 -1.56 24.08 -10.36
N GLN A 195 -0.51 24.04 -11.19
CA GLN A 195 0.01 25.25 -11.85
C GLN A 195 -0.94 25.84 -12.92
N LYS A 196 -2.08 25.20 -13.20
CA LYS A 196 -3.07 25.60 -14.20
C LYS A 196 -4.43 25.83 -13.55
N GLU A 197 -5.31 26.58 -14.22
CA GLU A 197 -6.67 26.95 -13.78
C GLU A 197 -7.63 25.74 -13.59
N GLU A 198 -7.21 24.53 -13.97
CA GLU A 198 -7.96 23.29 -13.75
C GLU A 198 -7.57 22.69 -12.38
N GLY A 199 -8.57 22.42 -11.53
CA GLY A 199 -8.36 21.82 -10.21
C GLY A 199 -7.70 20.44 -10.30
N SER A 200 -6.79 20.14 -9.37
CA SER A 200 -6.06 18.86 -9.33
C SER A 200 -6.96 17.66 -9.04
N TYR A 201 -8.01 17.88 -8.24
CA TYR A 201 -8.92 16.82 -7.79
C TYR A 201 -9.59 16.05 -8.94
N ASP A 202 -10.26 16.75 -9.86
CA ASP A 202 -10.98 16.12 -10.98
C ASP A 202 -10.07 15.27 -11.86
N LYS A 203 -8.89 15.80 -12.13
CA LYS A 203 -7.91 15.10 -12.94
C LYS A 203 -7.45 13.81 -12.26
N ILE A 204 -7.27 13.83 -10.94
CA ILE A 204 -6.89 12.65 -10.16
C ILE A 204 -8.03 11.63 -10.12
N ILE A 205 -9.28 12.05 -9.92
CA ILE A 205 -10.46 11.16 -10.00
C ILE A 205 -10.55 10.51 -11.39
N SER A 206 -10.34 11.28 -12.46
CA SER A 206 -10.30 10.76 -13.84
C SER A 206 -9.18 9.73 -14.04
N SER A 207 -7.98 10.00 -13.49
CA SER A 207 -6.86 9.04 -13.50
C SER A 207 -7.20 7.74 -12.76
N ILE A 208 -7.84 7.82 -11.60
CA ILE A 208 -8.29 6.65 -10.83
C ILE A 208 -9.26 5.82 -11.67
N LYS A 209 -10.32 6.44 -12.21
CA LYS A 209 -11.32 5.76 -13.04
C LYS A 209 -10.68 5.08 -14.27
N ARG A 210 -9.68 5.74 -14.88
CA ARG A 210 -8.93 5.18 -16.01
C ARG A 210 -8.14 3.94 -15.66
N LEU A 211 -7.50 3.90 -14.49
CA LEU A 211 -6.78 2.71 -14.02
C LEU A 211 -7.73 1.56 -13.74
N LEU A 212 -8.84 1.84 -13.04
CA LEU A 212 -9.82 0.83 -12.67
C LEU A 212 -10.47 0.16 -13.89
N LYS A 213 -10.77 0.95 -14.93
CA LYS A 213 -11.30 0.45 -16.21
C LYS A 213 -10.37 -0.57 -16.88
N GLU A 214 -9.06 -0.39 -16.70
CA GLU A 214 -8.02 -1.31 -17.20
C GLU A 214 -7.68 -2.41 -16.19
N LYS A 215 -8.54 -2.62 -15.16
CA LYS A 215 -8.42 -3.66 -14.13
C LYS A 215 -7.12 -3.56 -13.31
N ILE A 216 -6.61 -2.34 -13.14
CA ILE A 216 -5.45 -2.05 -12.31
C ILE A 216 -5.92 -1.75 -10.89
N ASN A 217 -5.29 -2.38 -9.89
CA ASN A 217 -5.63 -2.14 -8.50
C ASN A 217 -5.24 -0.71 -8.08
N VAL A 218 -6.16 -0.01 -7.43
CA VAL A 218 -5.96 1.33 -6.90
C VAL A 218 -6.37 1.38 -5.43
N LEU A 219 -5.46 1.87 -4.59
CA LEU A 219 -5.76 2.31 -3.23
C LEU A 219 -5.88 3.83 -3.23
N ILE A 220 -7.08 4.35 -2.96
CA ILE A 220 -7.25 5.76 -2.60
C ILE A 220 -6.85 5.91 -1.14
N ARG A 221 -5.74 6.58 -0.91
CA ARG A 221 -5.25 6.92 0.43
C ARG A 221 -5.70 8.34 0.79
N ILE A 222 -6.73 8.45 1.60
CA ILE A 222 -7.30 9.73 2.04
C ILE A 222 -6.45 10.26 3.20
N ASN A 223 -5.72 11.34 2.93
CA ASN A 223 -5.09 12.16 3.96
C ASN A 223 -6.15 13.04 4.62
N TYR A 224 -6.27 12.94 5.93
CA TYR A 224 -7.15 13.81 6.69
C TYR A 224 -6.45 14.51 7.85
N THR A 225 -7.02 15.63 8.25
CA THR A 225 -6.76 16.36 9.49
C THR A 225 -8.07 16.42 10.29
N ALA A 226 -7.99 16.85 11.55
CA ALA A 226 -9.16 17.14 12.37
C ALA A 226 -10.11 18.15 11.72
N GLU A 227 -9.57 19.06 10.90
CA GLU A 227 -10.33 20.09 10.19
C GLU A 227 -11.08 19.56 8.97
N ASN A 228 -10.47 18.67 8.17
CA ASN A 228 -11.03 18.25 6.88
C ASN A 228 -11.73 16.89 6.90
N ILE A 229 -11.61 16.09 7.97
CA ILE A 229 -12.12 14.71 8.01
C ILE A 229 -13.59 14.61 7.58
N GLU A 230 -14.46 15.50 8.05
CA GLU A 230 -15.89 15.47 7.72
C GLU A 230 -16.17 15.69 6.24
N SER A 231 -15.31 16.43 5.52
CA SER A 231 -15.49 16.70 4.10
C SER A 231 -15.12 15.50 3.23
N THR A 232 -14.26 14.61 3.72
CA THR A 232 -13.78 13.44 2.98
C THR A 232 -14.93 12.50 2.61
N LYS A 233 -16.08 12.56 3.31
CA LYS A 233 -17.28 11.79 2.95
C LYS A 233 -17.79 12.11 1.53
N TYR A 234 -17.59 13.33 1.04
CA TYR A 234 -18.03 13.75 -0.29
C TYR A 234 -17.23 13.09 -1.42
N ILE A 235 -16.01 12.60 -1.14
CA ILE A 235 -15.26 11.81 -2.12
C ILE A 235 -16.04 10.56 -2.50
N ALA A 236 -16.80 9.94 -1.57
CA ALA A 236 -17.63 8.78 -1.87
C ALA A 236 -18.68 9.07 -2.95
N ASP A 237 -19.24 10.28 -2.96
CA ASP A 237 -20.20 10.73 -3.98
C ASP A 237 -19.50 10.92 -5.35
N ASP A 238 -18.26 11.43 -5.37
CA ASP A 238 -17.49 11.66 -6.61
C ASP A 238 -17.05 10.36 -7.32
N ILE A 239 -17.03 9.24 -6.60
CA ILE A 239 -16.63 7.90 -7.11
C ILE A 239 -17.81 6.91 -7.18
N ILE A 240 -19.02 7.32 -6.82
CA ILE A 240 -20.19 6.42 -6.79
C ILE A 240 -20.63 5.94 -8.17
N ASP A 241 -20.25 6.67 -9.22
CA ASP A 241 -20.52 6.31 -10.61
C ASP A 241 -19.58 5.21 -11.14
N ILE A 242 -18.56 4.80 -10.39
CA ILE A 242 -17.69 3.67 -10.78
C ILE A 242 -18.53 2.39 -10.84
N PRO A 243 -18.51 1.65 -11.97
CA PRO A 243 -19.23 0.38 -12.14
C PRO A 243 -18.83 -0.67 -11.09
N GLU A 244 -19.77 -1.51 -10.64
CA GLU A 244 -19.48 -2.56 -9.64
C GLU A 244 -18.37 -3.53 -10.10
N GLU A 245 -18.25 -3.78 -11.41
CA GLU A 245 -17.19 -4.63 -11.98
C GLU A 245 -15.77 -4.06 -11.82
N ASP A 246 -15.67 -2.74 -11.79
CA ASP A 246 -14.41 -1.99 -11.64
C ASP A 246 -14.10 -1.74 -10.16
N ARG A 247 -15.13 -1.61 -9.30
CA ARG A 247 -14.97 -1.34 -7.86
C ARG A 247 -14.17 -2.41 -7.12
N LYS A 248 -14.13 -3.66 -7.60
CA LYS A 248 -13.32 -4.71 -6.96
C LYS A 248 -11.80 -4.46 -7.04
N TYR A 249 -11.37 -3.57 -7.94
CA TYR A 249 -9.98 -3.12 -8.03
C TYR A 249 -9.72 -1.84 -7.22
N LEU A 250 -10.73 -1.31 -6.52
CA LEU A 250 -10.64 -0.10 -5.73
C LEU A 250 -10.67 -0.44 -4.23
N SER A 251 -9.65 0.03 -3.52
CA SER A 251 -9.59 0.04 -2.05
C SER A 251 -9.48 1.48 -1.55
N ILE A 252 -9.92 1.72 -0.31
CA ILE A 252 -9.87 3.05 0.31
C ILE A 252 -9.30 2.92 1.72
N SER A 253 -8.34 3.77 2.05
CA SER A 253 -7.78 3.87 3.40
C SER A 253 -7.75 5.32 3.88
N PHE A 254 -7.95 5.50 5.19
CA PHE A 254 -7.91 6.80 5.85
C PHE A 254 -6.63 6.89 6.67
N HIS A 255 -5.92 8.00 6.55
CA HIS A 255 -4.72 8.24 7.33
C HIS A 255 -4.65 9.69 7.78
N GLN A 256 -4.48 9.87 9.08
CA GLN A 256 -4.25 11.19 9.65
C GLN A 256 -2.88 11.73 9.21
N VAL A 257 -2.82 13.01 8.90
CA VAL A 257 -1.57 13.72 8.64
C VAL A 257 -0.79 13.80 9.95
N TRP A 258 0.45 13.30 9.97
CA TRP A 258 1.27 13.19 11.18
C TRP A 258 1.63 14.52 11.86
N GLN A 259 1.53 15.63 11.13
CA GLN A 259 1.78 16.99 11.65
C GLN A 259 0.53 17.63 12.25
N ASP A 260 -0.62 16.97 12.12
CA ASP A 260 -1.89 17.46 12.66
C ASP A 260 -1.94 17.24 14.17
N ILE A 261 -2.35 18.27 14.91
CA ILE A 261 -2.37 18.25 16.38
C ILE A 261 -3.68 17.57 16.82
N GLU A 262 -3.60 16.65 17.78
CA GLU A 262 -4.78 15.97 18.32
C GLU A 262 -5.84 16.96 18.81
N VAL A 263 -7.00 16.91 18.16
CA VAL A 263 -8.23 17.53 18.65
C VAL A 263 -9.09 16.40 19.22
N ASN A 264 -9.70 16.64 20.38
CA ASN A 264 -10.66 15.71 20.99
C ASN A 264 -11.75 15.31 19.96
N ASN A 265 -12.11 14.02 19.93
CA ASN A 265 -13.18 13.41 19.10
C ASN A 265 -12.89 13.18 17.61
N ILE A 266 -11.62 13.07 17.18
CA ILE A 266 -11.32 12.73 15.78
C ILE A 266 -11.76 11.31 15.40
N GLU A 267 -11.67 10.35 16.33
CA GLU A 267 -12.02 8.94 16.11
C GLU A 267 -13.50 8.77 15.77
N ASP A 268 -14.40 9.44 16.49
CA ASP A 268 -15.84 9.41 16.22
C ASP A 268 -16.16 9.95 14.82
N LYS A 269 -15.52 11.05 14.42
CA LYS A 269 -15.68 11.63 13.08
C LYS A 269 -15.19 10.69 11.99
N VAL A 270 -14.04 10.05 12.19
CA VAL A 270 -13.50 9.05 11.25
C VAL A 270 -14.50 7.90 11.09
N LYS A 271 -15.08 7.42 12.20
CA LYS A 271 -16.08 6.35 12.18
C LYS A 271 -17.34 6.74 11.39
N GLU A 272 -17.89 7.93 11.65
CA GLU A 272 -19.04 8.46 10.92
C GLU A 272 -18.78 8.56 9.41
N VAL A 273 -17.60 9.03 9.03
CA VAL A 273 -17.17 9.10 7.63
C VAL A 273 -17.06 7.69 7.05
N MET A 274 -16.38 6.76 7.72
CA MET A 274 -16.23 5.38 7.23
C MET A 274 -17.57 4.68 7.02
N ASP A 275 -18.58 4.99 7.84
CA ASP A 275 -19.93 4.44 7.70
C ASP A 275 -20.62 4.88 6.39
N VAL A 276 -20.30 6.09 5.87
CA VAL A 276 -20.74 6.52 4.54
C VAL A 276 -20.15 5.60 3.46
N TYR A 277 -18.86 5.29 3.53
CA TYR A 277 -18.19 4.41 2.57
C TYR A 277 -18.68 2.96 2.66
N LYS A 278 -18.93 2.44 3.87
CA LYS A 278 -19.54 1.13 4.09
C LYS A 278 -20.96 1.07 3.50
N LYS A 279 -21.76 2.13 3.65
CA LYS A 279 -23.11 2.23 3.07
C LYS A 279 -23.07 2.17 1.54
N HIS A 280 -22.05 2.76 0.91
CA HIS A 280 -21.83 2.70 -0.53
C HIS A 280 -21.07 1.44 -1.01
N LYS A 281 -20.76 0.51 -0.09
CA LYS A 281 -20.02 -0.74 -0.34
C LYS A 281 -18.59 -0.53 -0.86
N PHE A 282 -17.96 0.59 -0.53
CA PHE A 282 -16.54 0.82 -0.80
C PHE A 282 -15.63 0.20 0.25
N ILE A 283 -16.15 -0.05 1.45
CA ILE A 283 -15.45 -0.74 2.53
C ILE A 283 -16.31 -1.95 2.92
N PRO A 284 -15.73 -3.16 3.02
CA PRO A 284 -16.44 -4.35 3.47
C PRO A 284 -17.13 -4.13 4.82
N GLN A 285 -18.34 -4.66 4.98
CA GLN A 285 -19.02 -4.68 6.27
C GLN A 285 -18.49 -5.86 7.09
N GLY A 286 -17.83 -5.59 8.23
CA GLY A 286 -17.50 -6.62 9.23
C GLY A 286 -16.02 -6.90 9.49
N GLU A 287 -15.07 -6.19 8.87
CA GLU A 287 -13.63 -6.36 9.15
C GLU A 287 -13.15 -5.31 10.17
N GLU A 288 -13.52 -5.49 11.43
CA GLU A 288 -12.76 -4.95 12.57
C GLU A 288 -11.88 -6.08 13.13
N ILE A 289 -10.84 -6.47 12.39
CA ILE A 289 -9.71 -7.24 12.94
C ILE A 289 -8.42 -6.53 12.53
N GLN A 290 -8.26 -5.28 12.96
CA GLN A 290 -7.04 -4.48 12.72
C GLN A 290 -5.89 -4.82 13.69
N LEU A 291 -6.15 -5.60 14.76
CA LEU A 291 -5.13 -5.90 15.77
C LEU A 291 -4.00 -6.83 15.28
N LEU A 292 -4.26 -7.66 14.26
CA LEU A 292 -3.27 -8.60 13.72
C LEU A 292 -2.66 -8.16 12.37
N GLU A 293 -3.20 -7.11 11.73
CA GLU A 293 -2.66 -6.62 10.45
C GLU A 293 -1.24 -6.09 10.60
N GLY A 294 -0.91 -5.40 11.69
CA GLY A 294 0.45 -4.94 11.96
C GLY A 294 1.45 -6.06 12.20
N LEU A 295 0.99 -7.25 12.63
CA LEU A 295 1.82 -8.44 12.82
C LEU A 295 1.99 -9.24 11.51
N ALA A 296 0.93 -9.35 10.70
CA ALA A 296 0.98 -10.06 9.42
C ALA A 296 1.62 -9.23 8.29
N ASN A 297 1.44 -7.90 8.34
CA ASN A 297 1.95 -6.92 7.40
C ASN A 297 2.66 -5.78 8.14
N PRO A 298 3.79 -6.05 8.82
CA PRO A 298 4.53 -5.04 9.55
C PRO A 298 5.01 -3.94 8.62
N CYS A 299 5.30 -2.78 9.22
CA CYS A 299 5.85 -1.66 8.48
C CYS A 299 7.07 -2.15 7.69
N TYR A 300 7.17 -1.63 6.49
CA TYR A 300 8.22 -1.97 5.57
C TYR A 300 9.63 -1.72 6.17
N ALA A 301 9.73 -0.83 7.16
CA ALA A 301 10.93 -0.51 7.95
C ALA A 301 11.32 -1.57 9.00
N ASP A 302 10.39 -2.45 9.40
CA ASP A 302 10.61 -3.48 10.43
C ASP A 302 11.15 -4.79 9.83
N LYS A 303 11.06 -4.96 8.50
CA LYS A 303 11.54 -6.15 7.80
C LYS A 303 13.07 -6.16 7.72
N LYS A 304 13.70 -7.23 8.22
CA LYS A 304 15.16 -7.32 8.38
C LYS A 304 15.92 -7.29 7.05
N MET A 305 15.32 -7.73 5.95
CA MET A 305 15.89 -7.61 4.62
C MET A 305 14.82 -7.37 3.55
N LYS A 306 15.24 -6.68 2.47
CA LYS A 306 14.66 -6.63 1.11
C LYS A 306 13.82 -5.42 0.73
N GLN A 307 14.22 -4.24 1.23
CA GLN A 307 13.75 -2.96 0.70
C GLN A 307 14.89 -1.98 0.50
N LEU A 308 15.26 -1.76 -0.76
CA LEU A 308 16.24 -0.75 -1.14
C LEU A 308 15.50 0.46 -1.71
N LEU A 309 15.69 1.61 -1.07
CA LEU A 309 15.30 2.91 -1.62
C LEU A 309 16.43 3.47 -2.48
N ILE A 310 16.22 3.67 -3.77
CA ILE A 310 17.22 4.30 -4.65
C ILE A 310 16.82 5.74 -4.94
N THR A 311 17.49 6.70 -4.32
CA THR A 311 17.31 8.14 -4.59
C THR A 311 18.33 8.68 -5.56
N THR A 312 18.08 9.90 -6.07
CA THR A 312 19.00 10.60 -6.98
C THR A 312 20.39 10.86 -6.40
N GLU A 313 20.53 10.84 -5.07
CA GLU A 313 21.79 11.08 -4.36
C GLU A 313 22.41 9.82 -3.73
N MET A 314 21.66 8.70 -3.62
CA MET A 314 22.08 7.48 -2.92
C MET A 314 23.08 6.59 -3.69
N TYR A 315 24.00 7.21 -4.42
CA TYR A 315 25.13 6.55 -5.08
C TYR A 315 25.92 5.63 -4.13
N LEU A 316 26.06 6.02 -2.85
CA LEU A 316 26.87 5.29 -1.87
C LEU A 316 26.15 4.09 -1.22
N ASN A 317 24.83 4.15 -1.05
CA ASN A 317 24.07 3.06 -0.41
C ASN A 317 23.82 1.90 -1.37
N VAL A 318 23.52 2.19 -2.64
CA VAL A 318 23.47 1.16 -3.69
C VAL A 318 24.82 0.47 -3.85
N LEU A 319 25.92 1.23 -3.82
CA LEU A 319 27.26 0.65 -3.85
C LEU A 319 27.56 -0.20 -2.60
N ARG A 320 27.14 0.22 -1.40
CA ARG A 320 27.31 -0.55 -0.17
C ARG A 320 26.50 -1.85 -0.18
N GLU A 321 25.25 -1.82 -0.62
CA GLU A 321 24.45 -3.05 -0.72
C GLU A 321 25.01 -3.98 -1.80
N ILE A 322 25.37 -3.44 -2.97
CA ILE A 322 26.07 -4.23 -4.00
C ILE A 322 27.34 -4.84 -3.41
N LEU A 323 28.16 -4.08 -2.67
CA LEU A 323 29.40 -4.58 -2.05
C LEU A 323 29.12 -5.64 -0.98
N GLN A 324 28.17 -5.42 -0.06
CA GLN A 324 27.78 -6.41 0.95
C GLN A 324 27.24 -7.69 0.32
N MET A 325 26.46 -7.57 -0.75
CA MET A 325 25.96 -8.71 -1.52
C MET A 325 27.06 -9.44 -2.29
N THR A 326 28.14 -8.78 -2.74
CA THR A 326 29.28 -9.46 -3.39
C THR A 326 30.20 -10.14 -2.37
N ILE A 327 30.42 -9.50 -1.20
CA ILE A 327 31.33 -10.02 -0.17
C ILE A 327 30.78 -11.31 0.46
N ASN A 328 29.45 -11.48 0.51
CA ASN A 328 28.81 -12.70 1.03
C ASN A 328 28.70 -13.85 -0.01
N THR A 329 29.25 -13.68 -1.22
CA THR A 329 29.21 -14.70 -2.28
C THR A 329 30.57 -15.29 -2.64
N ASP A 330 31.66 -14.87 -2.00
CA ASP A 330 32.96 -15.54 -2.11
C ASP A 330 33.18 -16.47 -0.89
N PRO A 331 33.59 -17.75 -1.12
CA PRO A 331 33.70 -18.77 -0.08
C PRO A 331 34.83 -18.56 0.94
#